data_AF-X1SD45-F1
#
_entry.id   AF-X1SD45-F1
#
_cell.length_a   1.000
_cell.length_b   1.000
_cell.length_c   1.000
_cell.angle_alpha   90.00
_cell.angle_beta   90.00
_cell.angle_gamma   90.00
#
_symmetry.space_group_name_H-M   'P 1'
#
loop_
_entity.id
_entity.type
_entity.pdbx_description
1 polymer ?
#
loop_
_entity_poly.entity_id
_entity_poly.type
_entity_poly.pdbx_seq_one_letter_code
_entity_poly.pdbx_strand_id
1 'polypeptide(L)'
;WLVGTSMLGYGCTLTVGIGVPIPILSEEILRYTMVSDAGILAPVVDYSEAYPQMKPDILGEVSCAELKSGCIKVQGKDIPTASLSS
;
A
#
# COMPACT_ATOMS: atom_id res chain seq x y z
N TRP A 1 -16.25 7.52 -4.46
CA TRP A 1 -16.99 7.20 -3.21
C TRP A 1 -16.35 7.99 -2.08
N LEU A 2 -17.13 8.73 -1.28
CA LEU A 2 -16.63 9.61 -0.21
C LEU A 2 -17.33 9.26 1.11
N VAL A 3 -16.55 8.93 2.14
CA VAL A 3 -17.08 8.60 3.47
C VAL A 3 -16.21 9.22 4.55
N GLY A 4 -16.82 9.91 5.51
CA GLY A 4 -16.13 10.42 6.69
C GLY A 4 -15.66 9.25 7.57
N THR A 5 -14.41 9.29 8.00
CA THR A 5 -13.80 8.25 8.84
C THR A 5 -13.04 8.88 10.00
N SER A 6 -12.65 8.06 10.98
CA SER A 6 -11.81 8.49 12.10
C SER A 6 -10.68 7.49 12.29
N MET A 7 -9.45 8.00 12.27
CA MET A 7 -8.23 7.24 12.52
C MET A 7 -7.62 7.74 13.83
N LEU A 8 -7.30 6.83 14.75
CA LEU A 8 -6.73 7.22 16.05
C LEU A 8 -5.43 8.01 15.85
N GLY A 9 -5.31 9.15 16.52
CA GLY A 9 -4.14 10.04 16.40
C GLY A 9 -4.17 10.96 15.18
N TYR A 10 -5.12 10.76 14.27
CA TYR A 10 -5.40 11.66 13.16
C TYR A 10 -6.69 12.44 13.45
N GLY A 11 -6.75 13.70 13.02
CA GLY A 11 -7.93 14.55 13.20
C GLY A 11 -9.11 14.09 12.33
N CYS A 12 -9.96 15.03 11.92
CA CYS A 12 -11.03 14.76 10.97
C CYS A 12 -10.46 14.09 9.70
N THR A 13 -10.92 12.87 9.39
CA THR A 13 -10.39 12.04 8.30
C THR A 13 -11.49 11.75 7.28
N LEU A 14 -11.12 11.62 6.01
CA LEU A 14 -12.01 11.33 4.90
C LEU A 14 -11.43 10.20 4.05
N THR A 15 -12.21 9.15 3.83
CA THR A 15 -11.85 8.08 2.89
C THR A 15 -12.42 8.39 1.51
N VAL A 16 -11.53 8.44 0.52
CA VAL A 16 -11.84 8.76 -0.87
C VAL A 16 -11.48 7.57 -1.75
N GLY A 17 -12.50 6.94 -2.36
CA GLY A 17 -12.31 5.93 -3.40
C GLY A 17 -12.39 6.55 -4.79
N ILE A 18 -11.31 6.44 -5.57
CA ILE A 18 -11.20 6.90 -6.95
C ILE A 18 -10.98 5.67 -7.84
N GLY A 19 -11.92 5.39 -8.74
CA GLY A 19 -11.75 4.36 -9.77
C GLY A 19 -11.19 4.99 -11.03
N VAL A 20 -9.97 4.61 -11.42
CA VAL A 20 -9.37 4.99 -12.70
C VAL A 20 -9.49 3.79 -13.64
N PRO A 21 -10.36 3.83 -14.67
CA PRO A 21 -10.48 2.72 -15.60
C PRO A 21 -9.20 2.60 -16.45
N ILE A 22 -8.70 1.38 -16.60
CA ILE A 22 -7.62 1.07 -17.54
C ILE A 22 -8.26 0.52 -18.82
N PRO A 23 -8.28 1.29 -19.93
CA PRO A 23 -8.91 0.84 -21.16
C PRO A 23 -8.06 -0.25 -21.83
N ILE A 24 -8.64 -1.44 -22.01
CA ILE A 24 -7.97 -2.56 -22.70
C ILE A 24 -8.17 -2.41 -24.21
N LEU A 25 -7.20 -1.76 -24.88
CA LEU A 25 -7.24 -1.50 -26.33
C LEU A 25 -6.42 -2.49 -27.16
N SER A 26 -5.59 -3.31 -26.51
CA SER A 26 -4.74 -4.32 -27.14
C SER A 26 -4.37 -5.43 -26.15
N GLU A 27 -3.89 -6.55 -26.68
CA GLU A 27 -3.33 -7.65 -25.88
C GLU A 27 -2.10 -7.22 -25.06
N GLU A 28 -1.34 -6.25 -25.54
CA GLU A 28 -0.18 -5.73 -24.84
C GLU A 28 -0.58 -5.02 -23.54
N ILE A 29 -1.60 -4.16 -23.59
CA ILE A 29 -2.15 -3.48 -22.40
C ILE A 29 -2.66 -4.51 -21.40
N LEU A 30 -3.38 -5.54 -21.88
CA LEU A 30 -3.87 -6.61 -21.02
C LEU A 30 -2.71 -7.25 -20.24
N ARG A 31 -1.59 -7.58 -20.92
CA ARG A 31 -0.42 -8.18 -20.27
C ARG A 31 0.15 -7.31 -19.16
N TYR A 32 0.21 -5.99 -19.33
CA TYR A 32 0.69 -5.09 -18.27
C TYR A 32 -0.28 -5.01 -17.07
N THR A 33 -1.58 -5.19 -17.30
CA THR A 33 -2.59 -5.14 -16.23
C THR A 33 -2.76 -6.44 -15.44
N MET A 34 -2.18 -7.56 -15.91
CA MET A 34 -2.30 -8.87 -15.26
C MET A 34 -1.35 -9.06 -14.06
N VAL A 35 -0.88 -7.97 -13.43
CA VAL A 35 -0.06 -8.07 -12.23
C VAL A 35 -0.88 -8.61 -11.06
N SER A 36 -0.35 -9.64 -10.39
CA SER A 36 -0.97 -10.19 -9.18
C SER A 36 -0.56 -9.42 -7.94
N ASP A 37 -1.32 -9.54 -6.85
CA ASP A 37 -0.97 -8.93 -5.55
C ASP A 37 0.46 -9.27 -5.08
N ALA A 38 0.98 -10.45 -5.44
CA ALA A 38 2.34 -10.87 -5.10
C ALA A 38 3.42 -10.13 -5.92
N GLY A 39 3.06 -9.61 -7.09
CA GLY A 39 3.94 -8.82 -7.96
C GLY A 39 3.88 -7.31 -7.72
N ILE A 40 2.98 -6.84 -6.85
CA ILE A 40 2.87 -5.43 -6.47
C ILE A 40 3.70 -5.21 -5.22
N LEU A 41 4.89 -4.62 -5.38
CA LEU A 41 5.80 -4.32 -4.28
C LEU A 41 5.54 -2.93 -3.71
N ALA A 42 5.59 -2.83 -2.38
CA ALA A 42 5.43 -1.61 -1.62
C ALA A 42 6.60 -1.45 -0.64
N PRO A 43 7.21 -0.25 -0.54
CA PRO A 43 8.27 0.02 0.41
C PRO A 43 7.73 0.17 1.84
N VAL A 44 8.44 -0.40 2.81
CA VAL A 44 8.22 -0.13 4.23
C VAL A 44 9.07 1.07 4.65
N VAL A 45 8.43 2.18 4.99
CA VAL A 45 9.10 3.46 5.29
C VAL A 45 9.01 3.80 6.78
N ASP A 46 10.10 4.30 7.35
CA ASP A 46 10.11 4.83 8.72
C ASP A 46 9.52 6.25 8.78
N TYR A 47 8.43 6.41 9.54
CA TYR A 47 7.78 7.70 9.77
C TYR A 47 8.44 8.56 10.86
N SER A 48 9.40 8.01 11.62
CA SER A 48 10.12 8.75 12.66
C SER A 48 11.22 9.64 12.10
N GLU A 49 12.13 9.07 11.30
CA GLU A 49 13.29 9.79 10.79
C GLU A 49 13.31 9.89 9.26
N ALA A 50 13.14 8.76 8.56
CA ALA A 50 13.33 8.71 7.12
C ALA A 50 12.31 9.58 6.36
N TYR A 51 11.02 9.42 6.67
CA TYR A 51 9.94 10.15 6.01
C TYR A 51 9.99 11.66 6.27
N PRO A 52 10.11 12.17 7.52
CA PRO A 52 10.17 13.61 7.76
C PRO A 52 11.39 14.31 7.18
N GLN A 53 12.50 13.58 7.02
CA GLN A 53 13.76 14.10 6.47
C GLN A 53 13.92 13.84 4.97
N MET A 54 12.89 13.29 4.30
CA MET A 54 12.91 12.93 2.87
C MET A 54 14.10 12.05 2.48
N LYS A 55 14.49 11.13 3.37
CA LYS A 55 15.56 10.19 3.08
C LYS A 55 15.04 9.05 2.21
N PRO A 56 15.87 8.48 1.31
CA PRO A 56 15.48 7.37 0.45
C PRO A 56 15.44 6.01 1.19
N ASP A 57 15.73 5.99 2.49
CA ASP A 57 15.83 4.76 3.28
C ASP A 57 14.48 4.03 3.37
N ILE A 58 14.49 2.75 2.99
CA ILE A 58 13.38 1.81 3.17
C ILE A 58 13.85 0.66 4.06
N LEU A 59 12.97 0.19 4.95
CA LEU A 59 13.26 -0.92 5.86
C LEU A 59 13.15 -2.29 5.15
N GLY A 60 12.57 -2.30 3.95
CA GLY A 60 12.36 -3.47 3.11
C GLY A 60 11.23 -3.22 2.11
N GLU A 61 11.00 -4.20 1.24
CA GLU A 61 9.86 -4.25 0.34
C GLU A 61 8.95 -5.40 0.75
N VAL A 62 7.64 -5.17 0.66
CA VAL A 62 6.61 -6.17 0.92
C VAL A 62 5.62 -6.18 -0.24
N SER A 63 5.07 -7.34 -0.55
CA SER A 63 4.03 -7.47 -1.57
C SER A 63 2.66 -7.06 -1.02
N CYS A 64 1.77 -6.60 -1.90
CA CYS A 64 0.36 -6.36 -1.57
C CYS A 64 -0.31 -7.63 -1.01
N ALA A 65 0.09 -8.81 -1.51
CA ALA A 65 -0.37 -10.10 -1.00
C ALA A 65 0.00 -10.31 0.48
N GLU A 66 1.25 -10.00 0.86
CA GLU A 66 1.70 -10.08 2.25
C GLU A 66 0.95 -9.08 3.15
N LEU A 67 0.75 -7.85 2.67
CA LEU A 67 -0.04 -6.84 3.40
C LEU A 67 -1.48 -7.33 3.65
N LYS A 68 -2.10 -7.95 2.65
CA LYS A 68 -3.45 -8.54 2.74
C LYS A 68 -3.52 -9.77 3.66
N SER A 69 -2.40 -10.46 3.89
CA SER A 69 -2.34 -11.62 4.78
C SER A 69 -2.55 -11.28 6.26
N GLY A 70 -2.38 -10.00 6.64
CA GLY A 70 -2.55 -9.51 8.01
C GLY A 70 -1.28 -9.53 8.86
N CYS A 71 -0.15 -10.02 8.34
CA CYS A 71 1.13 -10.00 9.05
C CYS A 71 2.31 -9.97 8.07
N ILE A 72 3.36 -9.20 8.41
CA ILE A 72 4.62 -9.14 7.65
C ILE A 72 5.81 -9.28 8.58
N LYS A 73 6.96 -9.64 8.00
CA LYS A 73 8.23 -9.71 8.74
C LYS A 73 9.12 -8.53 8.38
N VAL A 74 9.44 -7.69 9.36
CA VAL A 74 10.36 -6.55 9.18
C VAL A 74 11.49 -6.69 10.20
N GLN A 75 12.73 -6.69 9.74
CA GLN A 75 13.93 -6.86 10.59
C GLN A 75 13.85 -8.06 11.55
N GLY A 76 13.28 -9.18 11.08
CA GLY A 76 13.14 -10.42 11.87
C GLY A 76 12.00 -10.42 12.88
N LYS A 77 11.19 -9.35 12.94
CA LYS A 77 10.00 -9.28 13.80
C LYS A 77 8.73 -9.44 12.98
N ASP A 78 7.79 -10.21 13.49
CA ASP A 78 6.44 -10.33 12.92
C ASP A 78 5.59 -9.13 13.38
N ILE A 79 5.02 -8.41 12.42
CA ILE A 79 4.28 -7.17 12.65
C ILE A 79 2.88 -7.34 12.01
N PRO A 80 1.79 -7.11 12.76
CA PRO A 80 0.45 -7.16 12.20
C PRO A 80 0.25 -6.02 11.20
N THR A 81 -0.40 -6.32 10.08
CA THR A 81 -0.81 -5.30 9.10
C THR A 81 -2.30 -5.03 9.21
N ALA A 82 -2.68 -3.79 8.94
CA ALA A 82 -4.06 -3.41 8.73
C ALA A 82 -4.24 -3.01 7.28
N SER A 83 -5.25 -3.57 6.60
CA SER A 83 -5.54 -3.20 5.21
C SER A 83 -6.15 -1.80 5.18
N LEU A 84 -5.35 -0.81 4.80
CA LEU A 84 -5.82 0.52 4.41
C LEU A 84 -5.98 0.64 2.88
N SER A 85 -5.39 -0.30 2.15
CA SER A 85 -5.46 -0.39 0.70
C SER A 85 -6.51 -1.44 0.28
N SER A 86 -7.16 -1.19 -0.85
CA SER A 86 -8.19 -2.02 -1.49
C SER A 86 -7.62 -2.83 -2.64
#